data_AF-A0A3Q1FA58-F1
#
_entry.id   AF-A0A3Q1FA58-F1
#
_cell.length_a   1.000
_cell.length_b   1.000
_cell.length_c   1.000
_cell.angle_alpha   90.00
_cell.angle_beta   90.00
_cell.angle_gamma   90.00
#
_symmetry.space_group_name_H-M   'P 1'
#
loop_
_entity.id
_entity.type
_entity.pdbx_description
1 polymer ?
#
loop_
_entity_poly.entity_id
_entity_poly.type
_entity_poly.pdbx_seq_one_letter_code
_entity_poly.pdbx_strand_id
1 'polypeptide(L)'
;LGRHNRHQIVGSCNTPLDLIETGKSLKVQAERPHLVSLGSGRLSTAITLLPLLEGKTTLGSEGTDIPLQGPGIAAHHCYIDNQAGSITLYPCGNRCSVDGLPVTKPYRLTQGCMLCFGQSAFFRFNHPEEAQRMKSMLPGGSHGPNTMKTLPSGKDPALIIIMCYKTIELQTEQFL
;
A
#
# COMPACT_ATOMS: atom_id res chain seq x y z
N LEU A 1 -19.64 21.22 -17.07
CA LEU A 1 -18.19 21.41 -16.83
C LEU A 1 -17.89 21.17 -15.34
N GLY A 2 -17.59 19.94 -14.93
CA GLY A 2 -17.20 19.66 -13.54
C GLY A 2 -15.68 19.74 -13.42
N ARG A 3 -15.13 20.86 -12.94
CA ARG A 3 -13.70 20.96 -12.61
C ARG A 3 -13.42 20.04 -11.42
N HIS A 4 -12.72 18.93 -11.63
CA HIS A 4 -12.15 18.15 -10.53
C HIS A 4 -10.97 18.97 -9.98
N ASN A 5 -11.09 19.43 -8.74
CA ASN A 5 -9.99 20.12 -8.07
C ASN A 5 -8.98 19.07 -7.60
N ARG A 6 -7.77 19.10 -8.16
CA ARG A 6 -6.63 18.33 -7.68
C ARG A 6 -5.86 19.20 -6.70
N HIS A 7 -5.69 18.72 -5.47
CA HIS A 7 -4.85 19.37 -4.48
C HIS A 7 -3.64 18.48 -4.22
N GLN A 8 -2.45 19.01 -4.45
CA GLN A 8 -1.21 18.33 -4.10
C GLN A 8 -0.91 18.62 -2.63
N ILE A 9 -0.90 17.58 -1.80
CA ILE A 9 -0.52 17.70 -0.39
C ILE A 9 0.94 17.28 -0.27
N VAL A 10 1.79 18.25 0.07
CA VAL A 10 3.18 17.99 0.41
C VAL A 10 3.22 17.66 1.90
N GLY A 11 3.29 16.37 2.22
CA GLY A 11 3.61 15.92 3.57
C GLY A 11 5.09 16.16 3.89
N SER A 12 5.45 16.06 5.18
CA SER A 12 6.84 16.15 5.68
C SER A 12 7.81 15.17 4.97
N CYS A 13 7.29 14.08 4.39
CA CYS A 13 8.00 13.24 3.45
C CYS A 13 7.75 13.72 2.01
N ASN A 14 8.82 13.95 1.23
CA ASN A 14 8.84 14.45 -0.16
C ASN A 14 8.12 13.58 -1.21
N THR A 15 7.05 12.87 -0.86
CA THR A 15 6.16 12.21 -1.81
C THR A 15 5.04 13.14 -2.24
N PRO A 16 4.94 13.46 -3.55
CA PRO A 16 3.74 14.06 -4.10
C PRO A 16 2.56 13.12 -3.85
N LEU A 17 1.63 13.55 -3.00
CA LEU A 17 0.34 12.90 -2.83
C LEU A 17 -0.71 13.80 -3.46
N ASP A 18 -1.42 13.26 -4.44
CA ASP A 18 -2.54 13.94 -5.07
C ASP A 18 -3.83 13.54 -4.35
N LEU A 19 -4.52 14.54 -3.81
CA LEU A 19 -5.88 14.40 -3.33
C LEU A 19 -6.83 14.80 -4.46
N ILE A 20 -7.67 13.85 -4.88
CA ILE A 20 -8.65 14.03 -5.93
C ILE A 20 -10.04 13.94 -5.31
N GLU A 21 -10.73 15.07 -5.26
CA GLU A 21 -12.12 15.14 -4.81
C GLU A 21 -13.05 14.68 -5.93
N THR A 22 -13.88 13.68 -5.64
CA THR A 22 -14.85 13.11 -6.60
C THR A 22 -16.24 13.10 -5.94
N GLY A 23 -16.92 14.25 -5.94
CA GLY A 23 -18.20 14.42 -5.25
C GLY A 23 -18.04 14.31 -3.73
N LYS A 24 -18.76 13.40 -3.07
CA LYS A 24 -18.65 13.14 -1.62
C LYS A 24 -17.48 12.20 -1.25
N SER A 25 -16.53 11.98 -2.16
CA SER A 25 -15.43 11.02 -1.95
C SER A 25 -14.06 11.66 -2.20
N LEU A 26 -13.06 11.18 -1.46
CA LEU A 26 -11.67 11.56 -1.61
C LEU A 26 -10.88 10.36 -2.12
N LYS A 27 -10.14 10.58 -3.20
CA LYS A 27 -9.18 9.60 -3.71
C LYS A 27 -7.77 10.14 -3.46
N VAL A 28 -6.95 9.33 -2.79
CA VAL A 28 -5.52 9.59 -2.65
C VAL A 28 -4.80 8.84 -3.76
N GLN A 29 -3.91 9.53 -4.48
CA GLN A 29 -3.07 8.93 -5.49
C GLN A 29 -1.60 9.28 -5.20
N ALA A 30 -0.77 8.25 -5.04
CA ALA A 30 0.67 8.38 -4.95
C ALA A 30 1.32 7.92 -6.25
N GLU A 31 2.47 8.48 -6.57
CA GLU A 31 3.22 8.17 -7.80
C GLU A 31 4.37 7.19 -7.54
N ARG A 32 4.86 7.12 -6.29
CA ARG A 32 6.01 6.29 -5.89
C ARG A 32 5.59 5.01 -5.16
N PRO A 33 6.47 3.99 -5.11
CA PRO A 33 6.27 2.82 -4.27
C PRO A 33 6.03 3.21 -2.81
N HIS A 34 5.04 2.59 -2.18
CA HIS A 34 4.67 2.90 -0.79
C HIS A 34 3.99 1.70 -0.13
N LEU A 35 4.07 1.65 1.20
CA LEU A 35 3.23 0.80 2.03
C LEU A 35 1.96 1.55 2.42
N VAL A 36 0.87 0.82 2.56
CA VAL A 36 -0.39 1.30 3.13
C VAL A 36 -0.65 0.52 4.41
N SER A 37 -0.89 1.22 5.51
CA SER A 37 -1.29 0.65 6.80
C SER A 37 -2.63 1.23 7.24
N LEU A 38 -3.47 0.39 7.84
CA LEU A 38 -4.69 0.82 8.53
C LEU A 38 -4.44 1.13 10.01
N GLY A 39 -3.20 1.10 10.50
CA GLY A 39 -2.85 1.27 11.91
C GLY A 39 -2.95 -0.02 12.73
N SER A 40 -2.84 0.10 14.06
CA SER A 40 -2.60 -1.01 15.00
C SER A 40 -3.86 -1.82 15.40
N GLY A 41 -4.82 -1.98 14.50
CA GLY A 41 -5.96 -2.91 14.67
C GLY A 41 -7.34 -2.29 14.38
N ARG A 42 -8.40 -3.01 14.78
CA ARG A 42 -9.80 -2.72 14.44
C ARG A 42 -10.31 -1.34 14.89
N LEU A 43 -9.67 -0.72 15.87
CA LEU A 43 -10.05 0.60 16.38
C LEU A 43 -9.37 1.74 15.63
N SER A 44 -8.38 1.44 14.79
CA SER A 44 -7.71 2.46 14.02
C SER A 44 -8.62 2.97 12.90
N THR A 45 -8.80 4.29 12.90
CA THR A 45 -9.61 5.02 11.92
C THR A 45 -8.77 5.68 10.85
N ALA A 46 -7.44 5.73 11.04
CA ALA A 46 -6.51 6.39 10.15
C ALA A 46 -5.92 5.41 9.13
N ILE A 47 -5.69 5.91 7.92
CA ILE A 47 -4.91 5.22 6.89
C ILE A 47 -3.58 5.96 6.75
N THR A 48 -2.48 5.22 6.85
CA THR A 48 -1.13 5.77 6.72
C THR A 48 -0.51 5.28 5.40
N LEU A 49 0.03 6.21 4.63
CA LEU A 49 0.85 5.92 3.46
C LEU A 49 2.32 6.15 3.85
N LEU A 50 3.15 5.13 3.67
CA LEU A 50 4.57 5.15 4.02
C LEU A 50 5.40 5.02 2.74
N PRO A 51 5.98 6.11 2.24
CA PRO A 51 6.83 6.09 1.06
C PRO A 51 8.02 5.15 1.20
N LEU A 52 8.35 4.43 0.12
CA LEU A 52 9.60 3.69 0.00
C LEU A 52 10.51 4.46 -0.96
N LEU A 53 11.27 5.40 -0.40
CA LEU A 53 12.25 6.19 -1.15
C LEU A 53 13.41 5.31 -1.63
N GLU A 54 14.24 5.82 -2.53
CA GLU A 54 15.42 5.12 -3.00
C GLU A 54 16.40 4.81 -1.85
N GLY A 55 16.99 3.61 -1.90
CA GLY A 55 17.85 3.08 -0.85
C GLY A 55 17.09 2.23 0.17
N LYS A 56 17.69 2.10 1.37
CA LYS A 56 17.24 1.21 2.42
C LYS A 56 16.24 1.90 3.35
N THR A 57 15.10 1.26 3.57
CA THR A 57 14.11 1.59 4.61
C THR A 57 14.08 0.47 5.65
N THR A 58 14.38 0.79 6.90
CA THR A 58 14.42 -0.16 8.02
C THR A 58 13.08 -0.25 8.73
N LEU A 59 12.72 -1.45 9.21
CA LEU A 59 11.47 -1.70 9.93
C LEU A 59 11.74 -2.51 11.21
N GLY A 60 11.14 -2.10 12.32
CA GLY A 60 11.30 -2.79 13.61
C GLY A 60 10.74 -1.98 14.78
N SER A 61 10.88 -2.47 16.01
CA SER A 61 10.27 -1.79 17.17
C SER A 61 11.03 -0.56 17.66
N GLU A 62 12.33 -0.43 17.36
CA GLU A 62 13.17 0.63 17.93
C GLU A 62 14.17 1.18 16.90
N GLY A 63 14.32 2.50 16.83
CA GLY A 63 15.37 3.15 16.04
C GLY A 63 15.34 2.84 14.54
N THR A 64 14.14 2.65 13.97
CA THR A 64 13.94 2.33 12.55
C THR A 64 13.09 3.38 11.85
N ASP A 65 13.17 3.41 10.51
CA ASP A 65 12.45 4.38 9.69
C ASP A 65 10.93 4.16 9.76
N ILE A 66 10.49 2.91 9.78
CA ILE A 66 9.09 2.52 9.95
C ILE A 66 8.95 1.72 11.25
N PRO A 67 8.44 2.35 12.33
CA PRO A 67 8.24 1.66 13.59
C PRO A 67 7.13 0.61 13.45
N LEU A 68 7.42 -0.60 13.90
CA LEU A 68 6.50 -1.73 13.94
C LEU A 68 6.09 -2.02 15.39
N GLN A 69 4.85 -2.46 15.56
CA GLN A 69 4.31 -2.87 16.86
C GLN A 69 3.58 -4.20 16.73
N GLY A 70 3.64 -4.99 17.80
CA GLY A 70 2.90 -6.24 17.92
C GLY A 70 3.77 -7.44 18.29
N PRO A 71 3.14 -8.60 18.55
CA PRO A 71 3.86 -9.80 18.97
C PRO A 71 4.81 -10.32 17.90
N GLY A 72 6.02 -10.71 18.32
CA GLY A 72 7.04 -11.27 17.44
C GLY A 72 7.77 -10.25 16.56
N ILE A 73 7.59 -8.94 16.82
CA ILE A 73 8.40 -7.88 16.20
C ILE A 73 9.74 -7.77 16.94
N ALA A 74 10.82 -7.58 16.18
CA ALA A 74 12.17 -7.39 16.71
C ALA A 74 12.58 -5.91 16.57
N ALA A 75 13.59 -5.47 17.34
CA ALA A 75 14.12 -4.11 17.28
C ALA A 75 14.53 -3.70 15.85
N HIS A 76 15.25 -4.60 15.16
CA HIS A 76 15.54 -4.52 13.74
C HIS A 76 14.94 -5.76 13.05
N HIS A 77 13.69 -5.66 12.62
CA HIS A 77 12.92 -6.80 12.15
C HIS A 77 13.23 -7.14 10.69
N CYS A 78 13.21 -6.16 9.80
CA CYS A 78 13.54 -6.35 8.40
C CYS A 78 13.96 -5.01 7.78
N TYR A 79 14.35 -5.04 6.50
CA TYR A 79 14.45 -3.83 5.71
C TYR A 79 13.90 -4.05 4.31
N ILE A 80 13.43 -2.97 3.70
CA ILE A 80 13.03 -2.92 2.30
C ILE A 80 14.06 -2.05 1.58
N ASP A 81 14.61 -2.58 0.50
CA ASP A 81 15.56 -1.87 -0.36
C ASP A 81 14.89 -1.50 -1.67
N ASN A 82 14.96 -0.22 -2.03
CA ASN A 82 14.49 0.31 -3.29
C ASN A 82 15.68 0.68 -4.16
N GLN A 83 15.96 -0.16 -5.16
CA GLN A 83 17.02 0.11 -6.15
C GLN A 83 16.36 0.49 -7.47
N ALA A 84 16.32 1.78 -7.79
CA ALA A 84 15.72 2.29 -9.03
C ALA A 84 14.30 1.76 -9.31
N GLY A 85 13.42 1.78 -8.30
CA GLY A 85 12.04 1.28 -8.38
C GLY A 85 11.91 -0.23 -8.17
N SER A 86 13.02 -0.94 -8.11
CA SER A 86 13.06 -2.37 -7.86
C SER A 86 13.01 -2.62 -6.34
N ILE A 87 11.84 -2.96 -5.82
CA ILE A 87 11.59 -3.08 -4.37
C ILE A 87 11.81 -4.51 -3.84
N THR A 88 12.71 -4.69 -2.86
CA THR A 88 13.02 -6.02 -2.29
C THR A 88 12.93 -6.00 -0.77
N LEU A 89 12.23 -6.97 -0.19
CA LEU A 89 12.17 -7.22 1.25
C LEU A 89 13.30 -8.14 1.70
N TYR A 90 13.93 -7.82 2.83
CA TYR A 90 14.98 -8.59 3.49
C TYR A 90 14.58 -8.92 4.94
N PRO A 91 14.18 -10.18 5.25
CA PRO A 91 13.60 -10.56 6.55
C PRO A 91 14.54 -10.55 7.78
N CYS A 92 15.85 -10.36 7.62
CA CYS A 92 16.83 -10.38 8.72
C CYS A 92 16.74 -11.59 9.69
N GLY A 93 16.25 -12.74 9.23
CA GLY A 93 16.03 -13.93 10.07
C GLY A 93 14.74 -13.89 10.90
N ASN A 94 13.94 -12.82 10.79
CA ASN A 94 12.67 -12.65 11.49
C ASN A 94 11.48 -13.09 10.65
N ARG A 95 10.33 -13.26 11.31
CA ARG A 95 9.09 -13.74 10.70
C ARG A 95 8.46 -12.66 9.80
N CYS A 96 8.66 -12.80 8.50
CA CYS A 96 7.99 -12.02 7.46
C CYS A 96 7.13 -12.95 6.60
N SER A 97 5.99 -12.47 6.12
CA SER A 97 5.21 -13.15 5.08
C SER A 97 4.73 -12.18 4.00
N VAL A 98 4.56 -12.74 2.80
CA VAL A 98 4.01 -12.06 1.62
C VAL A 98 2.84 -12.91 1.13
N ASP A 99 1.66 -12.30 1.02
CA ASP A 99 0.39 -12.95 0.63
C ASP A 99 0.10 -14.22 1.48
N GLY A 100 0.43 -14.15 2.77
CA GLY A 100 0.27 -15.25 3.73
C GLY A 100 1.41 -16.29 3.71
N LEU A 101 2.29 -16.27 2.71
CA LEU A 101 3.39 -17.23 2.61
C LEU A 101 4.65 -16.74 3.33
N PRO A 102 5.31 -17.58 4.14
CA PRO A 102 6.51 -17.18 4.87
C PRO A 102 7.67 -16.90 3.91
N VAL A 103 8.41 -15.83 4.20
CA VAL A 103 9.57 -15.39 3.42
C VAL A 103 10.81 -15.38 4.31
N THR A 104 11.81 -16.18 3.94
CA THR A 104 13.06 -16.34 4.71
C THR A 104 14.30 -15.83 3.97
N LYS A 105 14.16 -15.51 2.68
CA LYS A 105 15.22 -15.00 1.79
C LYS A 105 14.79 -13.65 1.19
N PRO A 106 15.72 -12.88 0.60
CA PRO A 106 15.35 -11.66 -0.12
C PRO A 106 14.22 -11.92 -1.13
N TYR A 107 13.18 -11.10 -1.09
CA TYR A 107 11.98 -11.30 -1.89
C TYR A 107 11.57 -10.02 -2.61
N ARG A 108 11.46 -10.11 -3.95
CA ARG A 108 11.03 -9.00 -4.80
C ARG A 108 9.53 -8.75 -4.56
N LEU A 109 9.20 -7.57 -4.04
CA LEU A 109 7.80 -7.19 -3.86
C LEU A 109 7.17 -6.85 -5.21
N THR A 110 5.90 -7.21 -5.37
CA THR A 110 5.10 -6.92 -6.56
C THR A 110 3.86 -6.14 -6.18
N GLN A 111 3.42 -5.26 -7.07
CA GLN A 111 2.23 -4.42 -6.87
C GLN A 111 1.07 -5.20 -6.23
N GLY A 112 0.63 -4.74 -5.06
CA GLY A 112 -0.62 -5.17 -4.44
C GLY A 112 -0.47 -6.31 -3.44
N CYS A 113 0.72 -6.89 -3.29
CA CYS A 113 0.95 -7.94 -2.31
C CYS A 113 0.74 -7.44 -0.88
N MET A 114 0.28 -8.34 -0.02
CA MET A 114 0.06 -8.12 1.40
C MET A 114 1.27 -8.58 2.20
N LEU A 115 1.81 -7.71 3.03
CA LEU A 115 2.93 -7.99 3.91
C LEU A 115 2.42 -8.19 5.33
N CYS A 116 3.00 -9.16 6.04
CA CYS A 116 2.87 -9.26 7.48
C CYS A 116 4.25 -9.42 8.12
N PHE A 117 4.49 -8.64 9.17
CA PHE A 117 5.67 -8.72 10.01
C PHE A 117 5.27 -9.20 11.41
N GLY A 118 6.04 -10.12 11.98
CA GLY A 118 5.68 -10.77 13.24
C GLY A 118 4.38 -11.55 13.12
N GLN A 119 3.39 -11.21 13.95
CA GLN A 119 2.07 -11.84 13.95
C GLN A 119 0.92 -10.92 13.51
N SER A 120 1.10 -9.60 13.58
CA SER A 120 -0.03 -8.66 13.50
C SER A 120 0.26 -7.35 12.78
N ALA A 121 1.46 -7.13 12.25
CA ALA A 121 1.82 -5.88 11.59
C ALA A 121 1.61 -6.01 10.07
N PHE A 122 0.40 -5.65 9.61
CA PHE A 122 -0.02 -5.81 8.21
C PHE A 122 0.13 -4.54 7.39
N PHE A 123 0.59 -4.71 6.15
CA PHE A 123 0.74 -3.63 5.17
C PHE A 123 0.33 -4.11 3.79
N ARG A 124 -0.21 -3.21 2.97
CA ARG A 124 -0.34 -3.43 1.53
C ARG A 124 0.77 -2.70 0.80
N PHE A 125 1.50 -3.41 -0.04
CA PHE A 125 2.50 -2.78 -0.91
C PHE A 125 1.85 -2.27 -2.20
N ASN A 126 2.12 -1.03 -2.56
CA ASN A 126 1.66 -0.41 -3.80
C ASN A 126 2.85 0.08 -4.62
N HIS A 127 2.91 -0.34 -5.88
CA HIS A 127 3.85 0.17 -6.87
C HIS A 127 3.07 0.75 -8.07
N PRO A 128 2.82 2.08 -8.11
CA PRO A 128 1.99 2.70 -9.14
C PRO A 128 2.48 2.46 -10.57
N GLU A 129 3.78 2.59 -10.82
CA GLU A 129 4.38 2.36 -12.14
C GLU A 129 4.23 0.89 -12.59
N GLU A 130 4.50 -0.09 -11.72
CA GLU A 130 4.25 -1.50 -12.02
C GLU A 130 2.76 -1.76 -12.29
N ALA A 131 1.86 -1.13 -11.53
CA ALA A 131 0.41 -1.21 -11.76
C ALA A 131 0.02 -0.70 -13.15
N GLN A 132 0.63 0.40 -13.61
CA GLN A 132 0.39 0.96 -14.94
C GLN A 132 0.88 0.02 -16.03
N ARG A 133 2.08 -0.56 -15.88
CA ARG A 133 2.58 -1.59 -16.82
C ARG A 133 1.65 -2.78 -16.91
N MET A 134 1.21 -3.33 -15.78
CA MET A 134 0.28 -4.47 -15.75
C MET A 134 -1.04 -4.16 -16.47
N LYS A 135 -1.62 -2.97 -16.27
CA LYS A 135 -2.86 -2.55 -16.95
C LYS A 135 -2.70 -2.48 -18.46
N SER A 136 -1.53 -2.06 -18.96
CA SER A 136 -1.26 -1.97 -20.41
C SER A 136 -1.14 -3.33 -21.11
N MET A 137 -0.87 -4.40 -20.35
CA MET A 137 -0.69 -5.76 -20.87
C MET A 137 -1.99 -6.59 -20.94
N LEU A 138 -3.09 -6.09 -20.36
CA LEU A 138 -4.39 -6.77 -20.43
C LEU A 138 -5.04 -6.55 -21.82
N PRO A 139 -5.41 -7.63 -22.55
CA PRO A 139 -6.08 -7.49 -23.85
C PRO A 139 -7.46 -6.86 -23.65
N GLY A 140 -7.59 -5.59 -24.05
CA GLY A 140 -8.76 -4.74 -23.81
C GLY A 140 -8.43 -3.25 -23.64
N GLY A 141 -7.15 -2.88 -23.57
CA GLY A 141 -6.67 -1.49 -23.52
C GLY A 141 -6.84 -0.72 -24.84
N SER A 142 -8.08 -0.48 -25.26
CA SER A 142 -8.37 0.48 -26.32
C SER A 142 -8.15 1.90 -25.79
N HIS A 143 -7.19 2.63 -26.37
CA HIS A 143 -7.21 4.09 -26.40
C HIS A 143 -8.49 4.55 -27.14
N GLY A 144 -9.60 4.69 -26.41
CA GLY A 144 -10.78 5.40 -26.88
C GLY A 144 -10.72 6.87 -26.42
N PRO A 145 -11.14 7.84 -27.25
CA PRO A 145 -11.24 9.23 -26.79
C PRO A 145 -12.20 9.28 -25.61
N ASN A 146 -11.83 10.04 -24.57
CA ASN A 146 -12.60 10.36 -23.36
C ASN A 146 -14.11 10.30 -23.61
N THR A 147 -14.70 9.12 -23.43
CA THR A 147 -16.14 8.97 -23.35
C THR A 147 -16.37 8.57 -21.91
N MET A 148 -16.75 9.58 -21.12
CA MET A 148 -17.23 9.41 -19.77
C MET A 148 -18.37 8.39 -19.81
N LYS A 149 -18.06 7.12 -19.52
CA LYS A 149 -19.06 6.20 -19.01
C LYS A 149 -19.15 6.51 -17.54
N THR A 150 -20.12 7.35 -17.22
CA THR A 150 -20.68 7.53 -15.88
C THR A 150 -20.91 6.14 -15.28
N LEU A 151 -20.03 5.74 -14.37
CA LEU A 151 -20.28 4.59 -13.51
C LEU A 151 -21.49 4.95 -12.64
N PRO A 152 -22.47 4.04 -12.43
CA PRO A 152 -23.66 4.35 -11.66
C PRO A 152 -23.28 4.93 -10.30
N SER A 153 -23.91 6.07 -9.99
CA SER A 153 -23.84 6.71 -8.68
C SER A 153 -24.20 5.70 -7.59
N GLY A 154 -23.26 5.40 -6.70
CA GLY A 154 -23.57 4.55 -5.55
C GLY A 154 -22.46 3.65 -5.06
N LYS A 155 -21.19 4.09 -5.08
CA LYS A 155 -20.20 3.47 -4.21
C LYS A 155 -19.84 4.45 -3.11
N ASP A 156 -20.52 4.25 -1.99
CA ASP A 156 -20.26 4.84 -0.68
C ASP A 156 -18.75 4.89 -0.42
N PRO A 157 -18.15 6.00 0.06
CA PRO A 157 -16.75 6.02 0.51
C PRO A 157 -16.44 4.93 1.56
N ALA A 158 -17.47 4.38 2.23
CA ALA A 158 -17.34 3.15 2.99
C ALA A 158 -16.78 1.98 2.17
N LEU A 159 -17.03 1.87 0.86
CA LEU A 159 -16.54 0.76 0.02
C LEU A 159 -15.03 0.76 -0.22
N ILE A 160 -14.34 1.89 -0.14
CA ILE A 160 -12.86 1.91 -0.28
C ILE A 160 -12.23 1.47 1.04
N ILE A 161 -12.76 1.96 2.16
CA ILE A 161 -12.38 1.50 3.49
C ILE A 161 -12.77 0.03 3.65
N ILE A 162 -13.94 -0.40 3.20
CA ILE A 162 -14.41 -1.80 3.19
C ILE A 162 -13.65 -2.64 2.18
N MET A 163 -13.09 -2.14 1.08
CA MET A 163 -12.20 -2.95 0.24
C MET A 163 -10.81 -3.09 0.86
N CYS A 164 -10.28 -2.06 1.52
CA CYS A 164 -9.06 -2.19 2.33
C CYS A 164 -9.28 -3.10 3.55
N TYR A 165 -10.37 -2.89 4.30
CA TYR A 165 -10.83 -3.72 5.41
C TYR A 165 -11.16 -5.12 4.93
N LYS A 166 -11.99 -5.38 3.91
CA LYS A 166 -12.28 -6.73 3.41
C LYS A 166 -11.07 -7.42 2.80
N THR A 167 -10.18 -6.73 2.08
CA THR A 167 -8.97 -7.39 1.57
C THR A 167 -8.04 -7.80 2.71
N ILE A 168 -8.00 -7.04 3.81
CA ILE A 168 -7.20 -7.38 5.01
C ILE A 168 -7.94 -8.39 5.93
N GLU A 169 -9.25 -8.25 6.11
CA GLU A 169 -10.11 -9.00 7.04
C GLU A 169 -10.57 -10.34 6.46
N LEU A 170 -10.97 -10.41 5.17
CA LEU A 170 -11.28 -11.69 4.51
C LEU A 170 -10.06 -12.61 4.38
N GLN A 171 -8.84 -12.06 4.41
CA GLN A 171 -7.60 -12.86 4.44
C GLN A 171 -7.11 -13.16 5.86
N THR A 172 -7.57 -12.44 6.89
CA THR A 172 -7.30 -12.82 8.29
C THR A 172 -8.17 -14.02 8.70
N GLU A 173 -9.42 -14.08 8.21
CA GLU A 173 -10.38 -15.17 8.47
C GLU A 173 -10.07 -16.49 7.72
N GLN A 174 -9.20 -16.49 6.70
CA GLN A 174 -8.75 -17.72 6.03
C GLN A 174 -7.54 -18.40 6.69
N PHE A 175 -6.98 -17.82 7.76
CA PHE A 175 -5.78 -18.33 8.43
C PHE A 175 -5.94 -18.48 9.96
N LEU A 176 -7.19 -18.56 10.45
CA LEU A 176 -7.54 -19.10 11.77
C LEU A 176 -8.05 -20.54 11.64
#